data_AF-A0A1E3PM91-F1
#
_entry.id   AF-A0A1E3PM91-F1
#
_cell.length_a   1.000
_cell.length_b   1.000
_cell.length_c   1.000
_cell.angle_alpha   90.00
_cell.angle_beta   90.00
_cell.angle_gamma   90.00
#
_symmetry.space_group_name_H-M   'P 1'
#
loop_
_entity.id
_entity.type
_entity.pdbx_description
1 polymer ?
#
loop_
_entity_poly.entity_id
_entity_poly.type
_entity_poly.pdbx_seq_one_letter_code
_entity_poly.pdbx_strand_id
1 'polypeptide(L)'
;MRPPAPVALVPIASSDLTISNTRKRKASTLRSSQETEDELKRIAHSYMDTSLGTLSERVRESELTPNSERSRQIYGMAWLMRNCEGLTDAAVPRNRIYARYVSICSEYVLKPLNPASFGKLVRMIFPDIKTRRLGVRGQSKYYYCGIRLIGEQNNPSGGTPTGTPSRFDASPDPIKTDNDHFSPAKISANLIDELSSAASSGNVSNGGTGNKNNHYCNNITSRAIPDLRFASNLSNVSLSINIKESFLLPPLSDYLEEQVDPDTLETLTGLYKTHCLSLIDALRFMHVKKFLHLLTSFHGCLTAPVRRLLKLESILPWILSVDWAMYKEMVNMLSPLALQEIPLNVLNGLKSLSQYLPGQIKTTFANMPQYFIDTKLKPAQAFASLLDRLTRVSELAVNAGKLLANPPDRDLMKNDWIKFVDSKMIIEREVACGDEKLRKILDEDVVELLALSDVPKSGSNTIDRNEQKDSDDTNNVQWAEYLSALPARFPKVSARVFLLYMNAVFTAGLREIFLNGGGGFGAWMVVRCWVDEWMGWNAERGGFL
;
A
#
# COMPACT_ATOMS: atom_id res chain seq x y z
N MET A 1 80.63 -6.65 44.00
CA MET A 1 79.24 -6.64 44.52
C MET A 1 78.80 -8.08 44.80
N ARG A 2 77.87 -8.33 45.73
CA ARG A 2 77.43 -9.69 46.13
C ARG A 2 76.08 -10.08 45.46
N PRO A 3 75.87 -11.36 45.08
CA PRO A 3 74.54 -12.01 44.94
C PRO A 3 73.93 -12.34 46.33
N PRO A 4 72.67 -12.84 46.51
CA PRO A 4 71.78 -13.56 45.57
C PRO A 4 70.47 -12.75 45.28
N ALA A 5 69.21 -13.21 45.16
CA ALA A 5 68.42 -14.38 45.62
C ALA A 5 67.34 -14.82 44.58
N PRO A 6 66.63 -15.97 44.75
CA PRO A 6 65.88 -16.62 43.66
C PRO A 6 64.36 -16.31 43.57
N VAL A 7 63.78 -16.70 42.44
CA VAL A 7 62.34 -16.61 42.10
C VAL A 7 61.51 -17.70 42.81
N ALA A 8 60.30 -17.34 43.26
CA ALA A 8 59.33 -18.29 43.81
C ALA A 8 58.40 -18.86 42.72
N LEU A 9 58.13 -20.17 42.77
CA LEU A 9 57.16 -20.85 41.91
C LEU A 9 55.73 -20.63 42.41
N VAL A 10 54.83 -20.20 41.52
CA VAL A 10 53.38 -20.19 41.75
C VAL A 10 52.78 -21.51 41.23
N PRO A 11 52.00 -22.26 42.02
CA PRO A 11 51.41 -23.52 41.56
C PRO A 11 50.27 -23.29 40.56
N ILE A 12 50.26 -24.07 39.48
CA ILE A 12 49.19 -24.05 38.47
C ILE A 12 47.96 -24.77 39.04
N ALA A 13 46.85 -24.06 39.18
CA ALA A 13 45.59 -24.61 39.70
C ALA A 13 44.44 -24.55 38.67
N SER A 14 43.87 -25.72 38.37
CA SER A 14 42.44 -25.91 38.04
C SER A 14 41.87 -25.28 36.76
N SER A 15 42.39 -25.68 35.59
CA SER A 15 41.71 -25.43 34.29
C SER A 15 40.35 -26.15 34.14
N ASP A 16 40.12 -27.26 34.84
CA ASP A 16 38.87 -28.04 34.73
C ASP A 16 37.62 -27.36 35.31
N LEU A 17 37.76 -26.43 36.25
CA LEU A 17 36.62 -25.75 36.88
C LEU A 17 35.91 -24.76 35.95
N THR A 18 36.59 -24.25 34.92
CA THR A 18 35.97 -23.38 33.91
C THR A 18 35.30 -24.20 32.79
N ILE A 19 35.92 -25.31 32.39
CA ILE A 19 35.39 -26.25 31.38
C ILE A 19 34.13 -26.96 31.88
N SER A 20 34.11 -27.40 33.15
CA SER A 20 32.94 -28.04 33.76
C SER A 20 31.75 -27.08 33.92
N ASN A 21 31.99 -25.84 34.35
CA ASN A 21 30.92 -24.83 34.49
C ASN A 21 30.36 -24.34 33.14
N THR A 22 31.19 -24.20 32.12
CA THR A 22 30.72 -23.88 30.75
C THR A 22 29.91 -25.03 30.15
N ARG A 23 30.33 -26.30 30.36
CA ARG A 23 29.54 -27.49 29.98
C ARG A 23 28.20 -27.54 30.71
N LYS A 24 28.15 -27.30 32.03
CA LYS A 24 26.91 -27.25 32.82
C LYS A 24 25.95 -26.15 32.31
N ARG A 25 26.44 -24.92 32.09
CA ARG A 25 25.64 -23.82 31.53
C ARG A 25 25.08 -24.17 30.14
N LYS A 26 25.89 -24.76 29.27
CA LYS A 26 25.44 -25.19 27.93
C LYS A 26 24.36 -26.28 28.01
N ALA A 27 24.51 -27.25 28.93
CA ALA A 27 23.51 -28.29 29.15
C ALA A 27 22.18 -27.74 29.69
N SER A 28 22.20 -26.79 30.65
CA SER A 28 20.98 -26.15 31.14
C SER A 28 20.27 -25.33 30.06
N THR A 29 21.03 -24.63 29.19
CA THR A 29 20.44 -23.87 28.07
C THR A 29 19.81 -24.79 27.02
N LEU A 30 20.45 -25.91 26.66
CA LEU A 30 19.82 -26.90 25.77
C LEU A 30 18.54 -27.48 26.38
N ARG A 31 18.57 -27.86 27.65
CA ARG A 31 17.42 -28.45 28.35
C ARG A 31 16.23 -27.49 28.41
N SER A 32 16.48 -26.23 28.79
CA SER A 32 15.45 -25.17 28.79
C SER A 32 14.90 -24.90 27.38
N SER A 33 15.74 -24.97 26.34
CA SER A 33 15.28 -24.83 24.94
C SER A 33 14.35 -25.97 24.56
N GLN A 34 14.72 -27.22 24.86
CA GLN A 34 13.92 -28.41 24.61
C GLN A 34 12.55 -28.34 25.32
N GLU A 35 12.56 -27.94 26.61
CA GLU A 35 11.34 -27.75 27.40
C GLU A 35 10.40 -26.71 26.77
N THR A 36 10.91 -25.63 26.16
CA THR A 36 10.07 -24.67 25.42
C THR A 36 9.58 -25.16 24.06
N GLU A 37 10.35 -26.00 23.36
CA GLU A 37 9.95 -26.61 22.08
C GLU A 37 8.85 -27.65 22.28
N ASP A 38 8.96 -28.48 23.31
CA ASP A 38 7.95 -29.51 23.61
C ASP A 38 6.66 -28.91 24.18
N GLU A 39 6.75 -27.80 24.92
CA GLU A 39 5.58 -27.03 25.34
C GLU A 39 4.86 -26.36 24.16
N LEU A 40 5.60 -25.86 23.16
CA LEU A 40 4.99 -25.39 21.90
C LEU A 40 4.22 -26.52 21.19
N LYS A 41 4.81 -27.72 21.11
CA LYS A 41 4.16 -28.90 20.49
C LYS A 41 2.89 -29.30 21.24
N ARG A 42 2.88 -29.28 22.58
CA ARG A 42 1.68 -29.59 23.40
C ARG A 42 0.54 -28.62 23.13
N ILE A 43 0.83 -27.32 23.15
CA ILE A 43 -0.18 -26.28 22.90
C ILE A 43 -0.71 -26.40 21.47
N ALA A 44 0.14 -26.67 20.48
CA ALA A 44 -0.30 -26.93 19.10
C ALA A 44 -1.20 -28.18 18.99
N HIS A 45 -0.87 -29.28 19.67
CA HIS A 45 -1.74 -30.47 19.73
C HIS A 45 -3.08 -30.17 20.39
N SER A 46 -3.14 -29.40 21.49
CA SER A 46 -4.41 -29.04 22.14
C SER A 46 -5.34 -28.18 21.29
N TYR A 47 -4.85 -27.63 20.17
CA TYR A 47 -5.68 -26.93 19.18
C TYR A 47 -6.10 -27.80 18.00
N MET A 48 -5.77 -29.10 17.96
CA MET A 48 -6.03 -29.96 16.79
C MET A 48 -7.51 -30.14 16.42
N ASP A 49 -8.44 -29.91 17.35
CA ASP A 49 -9.89 -29.90 17.07
C ASP A 49 -10.46 -28.50 16.76
N THR A 50 -9.67 -27.43 16.94
CA THR A 50 -10.09 -26.03 16.75
C THR A 50 -9.87 -25.56 15.31
N SER A 51 -10.89 -25.04 14.61
CA SER A 51 -10.77 -24.61 13.20
C SER A 51 -9.58 -23.65 12.95
N LEU A 52 -8.97 -23.71 11.75
CA LEU A 52 -7.87 -22.79 11.40
C LEU A 52 -8.34 -21.33 11.42
N GLY A 53 -9.59 -21.05 11.07
CA GLY A 53 -10.20 -19.72 11.19
C GLY A 53 -10.19 -19.21 12.64
N THR A 54 -10.72 -20.00 13.57
CA THR A 54 -10.75 -19.67 15.01
C THR A 54 -9.35 -19.53 15.62
N LEU A 55 -8.39 -20.36 15.17
CA LEU A 55 -7.00 -20.24 15.61
C LEU A 55 -6.33 -18.97 15.02
N SER A 56 -6.69 -18.56 13.80
CA SER A 56 -6.20 -17.31 13.19
C SER A 56 -6.64 -16.06 13.96
N GLU A 57 -7.83 -16.08 14.56
CA GLU A 57 -8.38 -14.98 15.34
C GLU A 57 -7.52 -14.72 16.58
N ARG A 58 -7.16 -15.77 17.32
CA ARG A 58 -6.20 -15.70 18.44
C ARG A 58 -4.81 -15.21 18.01
N VAL A 59 -4.35 -15.55 16.80
CA VAL A 59 -3.08 -15.02 16.28
C VAL A 59 -3.16 -13.51 16.05
N ARG A 60 -4.26 -13.02 15.44
CA ARG A 60 -4.47 -11.58 15.19
C ARG A 60 -4.63 -10.78 16.48
N GLU A 61 -5.40 -11.28 17.45
CA GLU A 61 -5.47 -10.69 18.81
C GLU A 61 -4.08 -10.53 19.44
N SER A 62 -3.22 -11.53 19.25
CA SER A 62 -1.87 -11.51 19.82
C SER A 62 -0.82 -10.67 19.06
N GLU A 63 -1.13 -10.10 17.88
CA GLU A 63 -0.17 -9.35 17.02
C GLU A 63 0.63 -8.28 17.79
N LEU A 64 -0.06 -7.53 18.66
CA LEU A 64 0.51 -6.42 19.43
C LEU A 64 1.19 -6.86 20.74
N THR A 65 1.11 -8.15 21.08
CA THR A 65 1.71 -8.70 22.30
C THR A 65 3.15 -9.19 22.05
N PRO A 66 4.01 -9.26 23.09
CA PRO A 66 5.31 -9.93 22.97
C PRO A 66 5.20 -11.42 22.58
N ASN A 67 4.01 -12.03 22.74
CA ASN A 67 3.74 -13.42 22.39
C ASN A 67 3.38 -13.62 20.90
N SER A 68 3.31 -12.58 20.07
CA SER A 68 2.86 -12.69 18.66
C SER A 68 3.63 -13.74 17.84
N GLU A 69 4.93 -13.90 18.07
CA GLU A 69 5.75 -14.92 17.42
C GLU A 69 5.44 -16.34 17.95
N ARG A 70 5.15 -16.48 19.25
CA ARG A 70 4.72 -17.75 19.85
C ARG A 70 3.38 -18.20 19.26
N SER A 71 2.43 -17.28 19.08
CA SER A 71 1.14 -17.57 18.44
C SER A 71 1.30 -17.99 16.98
N ARG A 72 2.14 -17.29 16.20
CA ARG A 72 2.46 -17.71 14.82
C ARG A 72 3.12 -19.08 14.75
N GLN A 73 3.96 -19.43 15.73
CA GLN A 73 4.58 -20.76 15.85
C GLN A 73 3.56 -21.85 16.16
N ILE A 74 2.64 -21.61 17.11
CA ILE A 74 1.54 -22.53 17.44
C ILE A 74 0.64 -22.76 16.21
N TYR A 75 0.26 -21.69 15.50
CA TYR A 75 -0.53 -21.81 14.26
C TYR A 75 0.22 -22.59 13.17
N GLY A 76 1.51 -22.31 12.97
CA GLY A 76 2.33 -23.05 11.99
C GLY A 76 2.48 -24.53 12.33
N MET A 77 2.60 -24.88 13.61
CA MET A 77 2.62 -26.28 14.08
C MET A 77 1.26 -26.97 13.85
N ALA A 78 0.15 -26.35 14.26
CA ALA A 78 -1.19 -26.90 14.08
C ALA A 78 -1.56 -27.05 12.59
N TRP A 79 -1.09 -26.14 11.72
CA TRP A 79 -1.22 -26.30 10.28
C TRP A 79 -0.42 -27.50 9.76
N LEU A 80 0.85 -27.65 10.18
CA LEU A 80 1.71 -28.77 9.77
C LEU A 80 1.12 -30.13 10.17
N MET A 81 0.57 -30.25 11.39
CA MET A 81 -0.06 -31.49 11.88
C MET A 81 -1.33 -31.90 11.10
N ARG A 82 -1.97 -30.95 10.39
CA ARG A 82 -3.21 -31.16 9.62
C ARG A 82 -3.01 -31.30 8.12
N ASN A 83 -1.93 -30.75 7.59
CA ASN A 83 -1.70 -30.62 6.14
C ASN A 83 -0.50 -31.44 5.67
N CYS A 84 0.35 -31.93 6.58
CA CYS A 84 1.45 -32.84 6.29
C CYS A 84 1.26 -34.15 7.07
N GLU A 85 1.64 -35.27 6.46
CA GLU A 85 1.72 -36.58 7.12
C GLU A 85 3.10 -37.22 6.90
N GLY A 86 3.51 -38.06 7.85
CA GLY A 86 4.75 -38.82 7.77
C GLY A 86 4.61 -40.02 6.83
N LEU A 87 5.44 -40.09 5.80
CA LEU A 87 5.51 -41.22 4.87
C LEU A 87 6.96 -41.41 4.40
N THR A 88 7.56 -42.55 4.75
CA THR A 88 8.99 -42.86 4.59
C THR A 88 9.53 -42.59 3.20
N ASP A 89 8.77 -42.99 2.19
CA ASP A 89 9.19 -42.99 0.77
C ASP A 89 8.70 -41.76 0.01
N ALA A 90 8.00 -40.83 0.69
CA ALA A 90 7.62 -39.56 0.13
C ALA A 90 8.80 -38.56 0.11
N ALA A 91 8.89 -37.81 -0.98
CA ALA A 91 9.77 -36.65 -1.09
C ALA A 91 9.01 -35.47 -1.72
N VAL A 92 8.83 -34.39 -0.95
CA VAL A 92 8.07 -33.20 -1.34
C VAL A 92 9.00 -31.98 -1.43
N PRO A 93 8.85 -31.09 -2.44
CA PRO A 93 9.62 -29.86 -2.51
C PRO A 93 9.41 -29.01 -1.26
N ARG A 94 10.49 -28.43 -0.71
CA ARG A 94 10.37 -27.50 0.42
C ARG A 94 9.53 -26.27 0.08
N ASN A 95 9.54 -25.86 -1.19
CA ASN A 95 8.79 -24.71 -1.68
C ASN A 95 7.27 -25.00 -1.64
N ARG A 96 6.81 -26.12 -2.19
CA ARG A 96 5.42 -26.60 -2.15
C ARG A 96 4.76 -26.53 -0.76
N ILE A 97 5.39 -27.08 0.29
CA ILE A 97 4.83 -26.98 1.65
C ILE A 97 4.73 -25.51 2.09
N TYR A 98 5.78 -24.72 1.89
CA TYR A 98 5.82 -23.32 2.32
C TYR A 98 4.85 -22.43 1.53
N ALA A 99 4.65 -22.71 0.24
CA ALA A 99 3.71 -22.01 -0.62
C ALA A 99 2.27 -22.19 -0.13
N ARG A 100 1.84 -23.43 0.15
CA ARG A 100 0.50 -23.70 0.72
C ARG A 100 0.33 -23.13 2.13
N TYR A 101 1.39 -23.13 2.97
CA TYR A 101 1.38 -22.44 4.26
C TYR A 101 1.22 -20.91 4.12
N VAL A 102 1.94 -20.29 3.18
CA VAL A 102 1.81 -18.86 2.86
C VAL A 102 0.42 -18.54 2.30
N SER A 103 -0.12 -19.41 1.44
CA SER A 103 -1.46 -19.27 0.85
C SER A 103 -2.54 -19.23 1.94
N ILE A 104 -2.55 -20.20 2.87
CA ILE A 104 -3.54 -20.25 3.95
C ILE A 104 -3.35 -19.11 4.98
N CYS A 105 -2.12 -18.65 5.19
CA CYS A 105 -1.87 -17.45 6.00
C CYS A 105 -2.41 -16.19 5.30
N SER A 106 -2.34 -16.11 3.97
CA SER A 106 -2.89 -14.98 3.21
C SER A 106 -4.42 -14.96 3.21
N GLU A 107 -5.06 -16.13 3.15
CA GLU A 107 -6.51 -16.32 3.29
C GLU A 107 -7.02 -15.83 4.66
N TYR A 108 -6.35 -16.23 5.75
CA TYR A 108 -6.73 -15.81 7.11
C TYR A 108 -6.08 -14.50 7.59
N VAL A 109 -5.53 -13.67 6.68
CA VAL A 109 -4.90 -12.37 7.01
C VAL A 109 -3.88 -12.48 8.15
N LEU A 110 -2.99 -13.46 8.06
CA LEU A 110 -1.89 -13.72 8.97
C LEU A 110 -0.55 -13.40 8.33
N LYS A 111 0.37 -12.84 9.11
CA LYS A 111 1.78 -12.77 8.73
C LYS A 111 2.42 -14.17 8.83
N PRO A 112 2.83 -14.81 7.72
CA PRO A 112 3.47 -16.12 7.78
C PRO A 112 4.85 -16.02 8.45
N LEU A 113 5.26 -17.10 9.12
CA LEU A 113 6.63 -17.26 9.58
C LEU A 113 7.60 -17.25 8.41
N ASN A 114 8.79 -16.67 8.59
CA ASN A 114 9.84 -16.75 7.58
C ASN A 114 10.26 -18.22 7.32
N PRO A 115 10.82 -18.57 6.15
CA PRO A 115 11.14 -19.96 5.79
C PRO A 115 12.11 -20.68 6.73
N ALA A 116 12.98 -19.95 7.44
CA ALA A 116 13.91 -20.54 8.40
C ALA A 116 13.20 -20.85 9.74
N SER A 117 12.36 -19.94 10.25
CA SER A 117 11.49 -20.22 11.41
C SER A 117 10.51 -21.36 11.10
N PHE A 118 9.84 -21.33 9.95
CA PHE A 118 8.96 -22.40 9.50
C PHE A 118 9.71 -23.74 9.36
N GLY A 119 10.91 -23.73 8.74
CA GLY A 119 11.76 -24.92 8.61
C GLY A 119 12.24 -25.53 9.95
N LYS A 120 12.23 -24.77 11.05
CA LYS A 120 12.39 -25.33 12.41
C LYS A 120 11.12 -26.06 12.85
N LEU A 121 9.94 -25.49 12.62
CA LEU A 121 8.66 -26.16 12.95
C LEU A 121 8.53 -27.50 12.24
N VAL A 122 8.86 -27.59 10.94
CA VAL A 122 8.80 -28.86 10.20
C VAL A 122 9.66 -29.94 10.85
N ARG A 123 10.86 -29.58 11.34
CA ARG A 123 11.74 -30.52 12.08
C ARG A 123 11.27 -30.82 13.50
N MET A 124 10.57 -29.90 14.17
CA MET A 124 10.00 -30.15 15.50
C MET A 124 8.81 -31.10 15.46
N ILE A 125 8.00 -31.06 14.39
CA ILE A 125 6.85 -31.96 14.21
C ILE A 125 7.29 -33.30 13.60
N PHE A 126 8.22 -33.28 12.63
CA PHE A 126 8.73 -34.47 11.97
C PHE A 126 10.26 -34.57 12.15
N PRO A 127 10.76 -35.16 13.26
CA PRO A 127 12.18 -35.14 13.59
C PRO A 127 13.04 -35.98 12.63
N ASP A 128 12.55 -37.12 12.17
CA ASP A 128 13.29 -38.10 11.36
C ASP A 128 13.47 -37.70 9.88
N ILE A 129 12.93 -36.55 9.46
CA ILE A 129 12.95 -36.13 8.06
C ILE A 129 14.36 -35.87 7.55
N LYS A 130 14.63 -36.45 6.38
CA LYS A 130 15.89 -36.24 5.65
C LYS A 130 15.71 -35.05 4.72
N THR A 131 16.82 -34.36 4.42
CA THR A 131 16.85 -33.29 3.42
C THR A 131 17.70 -33.74 2.27
N ARG A 132 17.18 -33.62 1.05
CA ARG A 132 17.92 -33.87 -0.19
C ARG A 132 17.83 -32.65 -1.10
N ARG A 133 18.77 -32.54 -2.03
CA ARG A 133 18.72 -31.58 -3.15
C ARG A 133 18.65 -32.40 -4.43
N LEU A 134 17.57 -32.25 -5.20
CA LEU A 134 17.23 -33.11 -6.34
C LEU A 134 16.98 -32.27 -7.60
N GLY A 135 17.25 -32.84 -8.78
CA GLY A 135 17.16 -32.18 -10.08
C GLY A 135 18.52 -31.81 -10.67
N VAL A 136 18.56 -31.60 -12.00
CA VAL A 136 19.80 -31.41 -12.79
C VAL A 136 20.63 -30.19 -12.34
N ARG A 137 21.93 -30.19 -12.66
CA ARG A 137 22.88 -29.12 -12.31
C ARG A 137 22.33 -27.75 -12.76
N GLY A 138 22.29 -26.80 -11.83
CA GLY A 138 21.66 -25.48 -12.02
C GLY A 138 20.20 -25.40 -11.55
N GLN A 139 19.40 -26.44 -11.79
CA GLN A 139 17.97 -26.48 -11.44
C GLN A 139 17.64 -27.24 -10.14
N SER A 140 18.65 -27.78 -9.44
CA SER A 140 18.43 -28.66 -8.28
C SER A 140 17.74 -27.94 -7.10
N LYS A 141 16.49 -28.32 -6.79
CA LYS A 141 15.64 -27.81 -5.70
C LYS A 141 15.86 -28.59 -4.39
N TYR A 142 15.48 -28.02 -3.25
CA TYR A 142 15.53 -28.70 -1.94
C TYR A 142 14.21 -29.40 -1.62
N TYR A 143 14.31 -30.60 -1.05
CA TYR A 143 13.20 -31.47 -0.67
C TYR A 143 13.25 -31.82 0.83
N TYR A 144 12.08 -32.06 1.41
CA TYR A 144 11.94 -32.90 2.61
C TYR A 144 11.63 -34.32 2.16
N CYS A 145 12.23 -35.30 2.82
CA CYS A 145 12.02 -36.74 2.57
C CYS A 145 11.54 -37.39 3.88
N GLY A 146 10.49 -38.21 3.81
CA GLY A 146 9.78 -38.75 4.98
C GLY A 146 8.44 -38.05 5.28
N ILE A 147 8.00 -37.09 4.46
CA ILE A 147 6.69 -36.42 4.57
C ILE A 147 6.07 -36.14 3.20
N ARG A 148 4.73 -36.09 3.13
CA ARG A 148 3.94 -35.54 2.00
C ARG A 148 2.93 -34.51 2.49
N LEU A 149 2.36 -33.74 1.56
CA LEU A 149 1.12 -32.99 1.83
C LEU A 149 -0.08 -33.95 1.76
N ILE A 150 -1.06 -33.73 2.63
CA ILE A 150 -2.32 -34.48 2.64
C ILE A 150 -3.21 -33.95 1.50
N GLY A 151 -3.81 -34.87 0.74
CA GLY A 151 -4.72 -34.55 -0.37
C GLY A 151 -4.07 -34.34 -1.75
N GLU A 152 -2.76 -34.07 -1.82
CA GLU A 152 -2.03 -34.16 -3.10
C GLU A 152 -1.64 -35.62 -3.40
N GLN A 153 -1.93 -36.10 -4.62
CA GLN A 153 -1.28 -37.33 -5.09
C GLN A 153 0.20 -37.06 -5.34
N ASN A 154 1.08 -37.81 -4.68
CA ASN A 154 2.52 -37.78 -4.94
C ASN A 154 2.78 -38.10 -6.42
N ASN A 155 3.05 -37.08 -7.24
CA ASN A 155 3.42 -37.27 -8.64
C ASN A 155 4.95 -37.08 -8.80
N PRO A 156 5.76 -38.16 -8.82
CA PRO A 156 7.21 -38.08 -8.99
C PRO A 156 7.57 -37.82 -10.46
N SER A 157 7.18 -36.65 -10.98
CA SER A 157 7.50 -36.15 -12.33
C SER A 157 8.99 -35.77 -12.43
N GLY A 158 9.84 -36.78 -12.34
CA GLY A 158 11.28 -36.67 -12.16
C GLY A 158 11.84 -38.02 -11.70
N GLY A 159 11.79 -39.01 -12.61
CA GLY A 159 12.07 -40.41 -12.30
C GLY A 159 13.41 -40.62 -11.60
N THR A 160 13.38 -41.38 -10.49
CA THR A 160 14.57 -41.79 -9.77
C THR A 160 15.35 -42.84 -10.57
N PRO A 161 16.62 -42.61 -10.96
CA PRO A 161 17.47 -43.67 -11.49
C PRO A 161 17.94 -44.56 -10.34
N THR A 162 17.07 -45.49 -9.91
CA THR A 162 17.45 -46.61 -9.05
C THR A 162 18.21 -47.64 -9.88
N GLY A 163 19.48 -47.35 -10.15
CA GLY A 163 20.39 -48.23 -10.89
C GLY A 163 21.75 -48.30 -10.21
N THR A 164 22.11 -49.46 -9.66
CA THR A 164 23.47 -49.76 -9.23
C THR A 164 24.38 -49.94 -10.44
N PRO A 165 25.50 -49.20 -10.56
CA PRO A 165 26.41 -49.35 -11.68
C PRO A 165 27.20 -50.65 -11.53
N SER A 166 26.86 -51.66 -12.35
CA SER A 166 27.73 -52.81 -12.56
C SER A 166 28.92 -52.44 -13.45
N ARG A 167 29.95 -53.28 -13.42
CA ARG A 167 31.23 -53.11 -14.15
C ARG A 167 31.12 -53.51 -15.62
N PHE A 168 31.88 -52.80 -16.47
CA PHE A 168 32.35 -53.13 -17.84
C PHE A 168 31.26 -53.56 -18.85
N ASP A 169 31.18 -52.98 -20.05
CA ASP A 169 32.19 -53.17 -21.11
C ASP A 169 32.09 -52.12 -22.24
N ALA A 170 33.03 -52.18 -23.20
CA ALA A 170 33.02 -51.66 -24.57
C ALA A 170 32.85 -50.13 -24.84
N SER A 171 33.94 -49.50 -25.32
CA SER A 171 33.90 -48.34 -26.22
C SER A 171 33.58 -48.76 -27.67
N PRO A 172 33.25 -47.81 -28.56
CA PRO A 172 34.27 -47.44 -29.57
C PRO A 172 34.50 -45.91 -29.71
N ASP A 173 35.44 -45.56 -30.60
CA ASP A 173 36.20 -44.29 -30.62
C ASP A 173 35.59 -43.13 -31.47
N PRO A 174 36.12 -41.89 -31.36
CA PRO A 174 35.39 -40.66 -31.68
C PRO A 174 35.64 -40.06 -33.08
N ILE A 175 34.81 -39.08 -33.47
CA ILE A 175 35.01 -38.25 -34.66
C ILE A 175 35.11 -36.75 -34.28
N LYS A 176 36.35 -36.26 -34.40
CA LYS A 176 36.81 -34.90 -34.76
C LYS A 176 36.18 -33.66 -34.10
N THR A 177 37.06 -32.94 -33.40
CA THR A 177 37.05 -31.49 -33.26
C THR A 177 37.19 -30.77 -34.61
N ASP A 178 36.65 -29.57 -34.69
CA ASP A 178 37.35 -28.45 -35.34
C ASP A 178 37.36 -27.25 -34.37
N ASN A 179 38.49 -26.53 -34.32
CA ASN A 179 38.61 -25.26 -33.61
C ASN A 179 38.37 -24.12 -34.61
N ASP A 180 37.90 -22.97 -34.13
CA ASP A 180 38.46 -21.72 -34.66
C ASP A 180 38.50 -20.59 -33.61
N HIS A 181 39.24 -19.53 -33.93
CA HIS A 181 40.04 -18.83 -32.94
C HIS A 181 39.45 -17.52 -32.36
N PHE A 182 39.92 -17.18 -31.16
CA PHE A 182 39.66 -15.92 -30.47
C PHE A 182 40.49 -14.78 -31.07
N SER A 183 39.94 -13.57 -31.27
CA SER A 183 40.54 -12.30 -30.80
C SER A 183 39.72 -11.04 -31.18
N PRO A 184 39.88 -9.90 -30.46
CA PRO A 184 39.00 -8.72 -30.58
C PRO A 184 39.68 -7.47 -31.18
N ALA A 185 38.86 -6.47 -31.53
CA ALA A 185 38.96 -5.06 -31.05
C ALA A 185 38.41 -4.03 -32.07
N LYS A 186 37.68 -3.02 -31.57
CA LYS A 186 38.24 -1.65 -31.38
C LYS A 186 37.26 -0.71 -30.71
N ILE A 187 37.82 0.23 -29.95
CA ILE A 187 37.13 1.38 -29.36
C ILE A 187 37.23 2.54 -30.35
N SER A 188 36.17 3.34 -30.47
CA SER A 188 36.32 4.76 -30.82
C SER A 188 35.29 5.56 -30.02
N ALA A 189 35.75 6.65 -29.43
CA ALA A 189 34.92 7.65 -28.78
C ALA A 189 35.20 8.99 -29.44
N ASN A 190 34.20 9.87 -29.49
CA ASN A 190 34.40 11.31 -29.59
C ASN A 190 33.23 12.03 -28.91
N LEU A 191 33.41 13.31 -28.65
CA LEU A 191 32.80 14.01 -27.51
C LEU A 191 32.74 15.53 -27.81
N ILE A 192 31.99 16.26 -26.97
CA ILE A 192 32.03 17.73 -26.74
C ILE A 192 31.14 18.62 -27.64
N ASP A 193 30.53 19.60 -26.95
CA ASP A 193 29.84 20.83 -27.38
C ASP A 193 28.55 20.73 -28.24
N GLU A 194 27.64 21.71 -28.19
CA GLU A 194 27.79 23.10 -27.68
C GLU A 194 26.57 23.59 -26.85
N LEU A 195 26.78 24.62 -26.02
CA LEU A 195 25.74 25.20 -25.15
C LEU A 195 25.79 26.74 -25.16
N SER A 196 24.89 27.43 -25.88
CA SER A 196 24.78 28.90 -25.77
C SER A 196 23.47 29.57 -26.22
N SER A 197 23.04 30.51 -25.38
CA SER A 197 22.54 31.86 -25.74
C SER A 197 21.21 32.11 -26.48
N ALA A 198 20.27 32.62 -25.66
CA ALA A 198 19.55 33.89 -25.85
C ALA A 198 18.33 33.95 -26.80
N ALA A 199 17.56 35.03 -26.63
CA ALA A 199 16.25 35.27 -27.24
C ALA A 199 16.24 36.58 -28.06
N SER A 200 15.38 36.66 -29.08
CA SER A 200 14.87 37.94 -29.58
C SER A 200 13.58 37.79 -30.41
N SER A 201 12.89 38.92 -30.51
CA SER A 201 11.52 39.16 -30.96
C SER A 201 11.11 38.58 -32.31
N GLY A 202 9.81 38.25 -32.40
CA GLY A 202 9.16 37.67 -33.57
C GLY A 202 9.00 38.59 -34.79
N ASN A 203 8.38 38.02 -35.81
CA ASN A 203 7.78 38.76 -36.91
C ASN A 203 6.55 37.99 -37.45
N VAL A 204 5.60 38.67 -38.08
CA VAL A 204 4.33 38.08 -38.54
C VAL A 204 4.31 37.96 -40.06
N SER A 205 3.94 36.78 -40.56
CA SER A 205 3.60 36.53 -41.98
C SER A 205 2.51 35.46 -42.07
N ASN A 206 1.70 35.50 -43.13
CA ASN A 206 0.40 34.80 -43.19
C ASN A 206 0.34 33.73 -44.30
N GLY A 207 -0.45 32.67 -44.06
CA GLY A 207 -0.91 31.72 -45.08
C GLY A 207 -0.08 30.43 -45.25
N GLY A 208 -0.77 29.31 -45.53
CA GLY A 208 -0.14 28.05 -45.96
C GLY A 208 -0.50 26.82 -45.11
N THR A 209 -1.56 26.12 -45.51
CA THR A 209 -1.93 24.74 -45.15
C THR A 209 -0.80 23.83 -44.67
N GLY A 210 -0.83 23.39 -43.41
CA GLY A 210 0.11 22.40 -42.86
C GLY A 210 -0.45 21.66 -41.64
N ASN A 211 -0.57 20.34 -41.73
CA ASN A 211 -0.97 19.48 -40.60
C ASN A 211 0.23 19.21 -39.67
N LYS A 212 -0.05 18.87 -38.40
CA LYS A 212 0.87 18.62 -37.27
C LYS A 212 1.45 19.89 -36.59
N ASN A 213 0.86 20.26 -35.46
CA ASN A 213 1.61 20.58 -34.23
C ASN A 213 0.68 20.73 -33.02
N ASN A 214 0.56 19.68 -32.20
CA ASN A 214 -0.16 19.72 -30.93
C ASN A 214 0.60 18.95 -29.83
N HIS A 215 1.89 19.26 -29.68
CA HIS A 215 2.79 18.58 -28.72
C HIS A 215 3.29 19.45 -27.56
N TYR A 216 3.09 20.77 -27.59
CA TYR A 216 3.61 21.67 -26.55
C TYR A 216 2.98 21.49 -25.15
N CYS A 217 1.81 20.87 -25.04
CA CYS A 217 1.17 20.53 -23.77
C CYS A 217 1.34 19.06 -23.33
N ASN A 218 1.67 18.15 -24.27
CA ASN A 218 1.67 16.70 -24.01
C ASN A 218 2.92 16.18 -23.27
N ASN A 219 3.95 17.01 -23.12
CA ASN A 219 5.16 16.66 -22.35
C ASN A 219 5.06 16.97 -20.85
N ILE A 220 3.88 17.37 -20.34
CA ILE A 220 3.58 17.42 -18.89
C ILE A 220 2.91 16.09 -18.43
N THR A 221 3.36 14.97 -18.99
CA THR A 221 2.94 13.60 -18.63
C THR A 221 3.63 13.07 -17.35
N SER A 222 4.31 13.94 -16.60
CA SER A 222 5.04 13.64 -15.35
C SER A 222 4.46 14.38 -14.14
N ARG A 223 3.16 14.19 -13.86
CA ARG A 223 2.55 14.47 -12.55
C ARG A 223 1.59 13.35 -12.17
N ALA A 224 1.67 12.90 -10.91
CA ALA A 224 0.94 11.74 -10.40
C ALA A 224 -0.53 12.03 -10.05
N ILE A 225 -1.22 12.86 -10.84
CA ILE A 225 -2.64 13.17 -10.67
C ILE A 225 -3.42 12.29 -11.65
N PRO A 226 -4.38 11.47 -11.18
CA PRO A 226 -5.27 10.70 -12.06
C PRO A 226 -6.13 11.59 -12.98
N ASP A 227 -6.76 10.98 -13.97
CA ASP A 227 -7.72 11.68 -14.84
C ASP A 227 -8.95 12.11 -14.02
N LEU A 228 -9.15 13.42 -13.87
CA LEU A 228 -10.11 14.00 -12.92
C LEU A 228 -11.56 13.63 -13.28
N ARG A 229 -12.28 13.03 -12.33
CA ARG A 229 -13.65 12.53 -12.50
C ARG A 229 -14.42 12.67 -11.20
N PHE A 230 -15.67 13.12 -11.27
CA PHE A 230 -16.58 13.12 -10.12
C PHE A 230 -17.29 11.76 -10.03
N ALA A 231 -17.32 11.17 -8.84
CA ALA A 231 -17.99 9.89 -8.59
C ALA A 231 -19.51 10.10 -8.37
N SER A 232 -20.33 9.24 -8.97
CA SER A 232 -21.81 9.41 -8.97
C SER A 232 -22.53 8.96 -7.70
N ASN A 233 -21.84 8.36 -6.72
CA ASN A 233 -22.40 7.91 -5.45
C ASN A 233 -21.39 8.11 -4.31
N LEU A 234 -21.76 8.84 -3.26
CA LEU A 234 -21.02 8.89 -1.98
C LEU A 234 -21.50 7.81 -0.97
N SER A 235 -22.66 7.21 -1.22
CA SER A 235 -23.53 6.57 -0.22
C SER A 235 -23.08 5.19 0.32
N ASN A 236 -22.04 4.57 -0.24
CA ASN A 236 -21.63 3.19 0.12
C ASN A 236 -20.28 3.10 0.86
N VAL A 237 -19.81 4.18 1.49
CA VAL A 237 -18.57 4.14 2.29
C VAL A 237 -18.86 3.80 3.76
N SER A 238 -19.08 2.51 4.04
CA SER A 238 -19.12 2.05 5.43
C SER A 238 -17.72 2.00 6.05
N LEU A 239 -17.59 2.53 7.27
CA LEU A 239 -16.39 2.35 8.11
C LEU A 239 -16.17 0.88 8.53
N SER A 240 -17.22 0.03 8.43
CA SER A 240 -17.16 -1.40 8.74
C SER A 240 -16.61 -2.24 7.58
N ILE A 241 -15.36 -1.99 7.14
CA ILE A 241 -14.72 -2.78 6.08
C ILE A 241 -14.52 -4.22 6.55
N ASN A 242 -15.30 -5.17 6.03
CA ASN A 242 -15.06 -6.59 6.20
C ASN A 242 -13.89 -7.04 5.31
N ILE A 243 -12.68 -6.80 5.79
CA ILE A 243 -11.39 -7.03 5.10
C ILE A 243 -11.27 -8.46 4.52
N LYS A 244 -12.01 -9.44 5.08
CA LYS A 244 -12.05 -10.83 4.59
C LYS A 244 -12.57 -10.96 3.15
N GLU A 245 -13.36 -10.00 2.64
CA GLU A 245 -14.09 -10.13 1.36
C GLU A 245 -13.70 -9.12 0.27
N SER A 246 -13.18 -7.92 0.60
CA SER A 246 -12.95 -6.85 -0.39
C SER A 246 -11.64 -6.98 -1.19
N PHE A 247 -10.55 -7.47 -0.58
CA PHE A 247 -9.21 -7.37 -1.18
C PHE A 247 -8.80 -8.60 -2.03
N LEU A 248 -9.30 -8.61 -3.27
CA LEU A 248 -8.87 -9.54 -4.33
C LEU A 248 -7.66 -9.00 -5.08
N LEU A 249 -6.67 -9.86 -5.35
CA LEU A 249 -5.55 -9.55 -6.24
C LEU A 249 -5.76 -10.22 -7.61
N PRO A 250 -5.35 -9.59 -8.72
CA PRO A 250 -5.28 -10.28 -10.00
C PRO A 250 -4.25 -11.42 -9.92
N PRO A 251 -4.49 -12.57 -10.58
CA PRO A 251 -3.58 -13.70 -10.54
C PRO A 251 -2.25 -13.37 -11.26
N LEU A 252 -1.14 -13.74 -10.63
CA LEU A 252 0.21 -13.45 -11.14
C LEU A 252 0.58 -14.27 -12.40
N SER A 253 -0.15 -15.35 -12.68
CA SER A 253 0.00 -16.16 -13.90
C SER A 253 -0.17 -15.34 -15.18
N ASP A 254 -1.11 -14.39 -15.17
CA ASP A 254 -1.65 -13.76 -16.37
C ASP A 254 -0.72 -12.65 -16.90
N TYR A 255 0.40 -12.41 -16.21
CA TYR A 255 1.40 -11.38 -16.48
C TYR A 255 2.78 -11.96 -16.84
N LEU A 256 2.94 -13.29 -16.91
CA LEU A 256 4.24 -13.95 -17.06
C LEU A 256 4.26 -14.88 -18.27
N GLU A 257 5.04 -14.48 -19.28
CA GLU A 257 5.29 -15.27 -20.50
C GLU A 257 6.29 -16.42 -20.30
N GLU A 258 7.12 -16.35 -19.25
CA GLU A 258 8.19 -17.31 -18.95
C GLU A 258 7.72 -18.41 -17.96
N GLN A 259 8.17 -19.65 -18.16
CA GLN A 259 7.83 -20.78 -17.27
C GLN A 259 8.50 -20.68 -15.89
N VAL A 260 7.88 -19.90 -14.99
CA VAL A 260 8.29 -19.76 -13.59
C VAL A 260 7.75 -20.91 -12.73
N ASP A 261 8.51 -21.30 -11.71
CA ASP A 261 8.13 -22.25 -10.67
C ASP A 261 6.82 -21.84 -9.95
N PRO A 262 5.71 -22.60 -10.07
CA PRO A 262 4.39 -22.16 -9.57
C PRO A 262 4.35 -22.00 -8.06
N ASP A 263 5.09 -22.84 -7.30
CA ASP A 263 5.26 -22.70 -5.85
C ASP A 263 5.84 -21.32 -5.49
N THR A 264 6.75 -20.78 -6.31
CA THR A 264 7.34 -19.45 -6.12
C THR A 264 6.36 -18.33 -6.49
N LEU A 265 5.48 -18.53 -7.48
CA LEU A 265 4.40 -17.60 -7.83
C LEU A 265 3.35 -17.50 -6.72
N GLU A 266 2.87 -18.65 -6.20
CA GLU A 266 1.95 -18.71 -5.07
C GLU A 266 2.58 -18.06 -3.82
N THR A 267 3.84 -18.39 -3.52
CA THR A 267 4.58 -17.79 -2.42
C THR A 267 4.69 -16.26 -2.55
N LEU A 268 5.00 -15.73 -3.74
CA LEU A 268 5.07 -14.28 -3.94
C LEU A 268 3.68 -13.64 -3.79
N THR A 269 2.66 -14.20 -4.44
CA THR A 269 1.28 -13.69 -4.41
C THR A 269 0.75 -13.59 -2.99
N GLY A 270 0.87 -14.66 -2.19
CA GLY A 270 0.42 -14.68 -0.80
C GLY A 270 1.23 -13.75 0.11
N LEU A 271 2.56 -13.71 -0.02
CA LEU A 271 3.39 -12.77 0.74
C LEU A 271 3.05 -11.31 0.42
N TYR A 272 2.77 -10.99 -0.84
CA TYR A 272 2.44 -9.63 -1.29
C TYR A 272 1.03 -9.22 -0.82
N LYS A 273 0.02 -10.09 -0.96
CA LYS A 273 -1.33 -9.85 -0.42
C LYS A 273 -1.27 -9.59 1.08
N THR A 274 -0.56 -10.41 1.84
CA THR A 274 -0.36 -10.20 3.29
C THR A 274 0.38 -8.90 3.60
N HIS A 275 1.34 -8.48 2.76
CA HIS A 275 2.03 -7.19 2.91
C HIS A 275 1.09 -6.00 2.72
N CYS A 276 0.27 -6.00 1.65
CA CYS A 276 -0.74 -4.97 1.40
C CYS A 276 -1.75 -4.87 2.54
N LEU A 277 -2.31 -6.01 2.98
CA LEU A 277 -3.23 -6.06 4.12
C LEU A 277 -2.58 -5.52 5.41
N SER A 278 -1.31 -5.88 5.68
CA SER A 278 -0.56 -5.35 6.82
C SER A 278 -0.38 -3.83 6.77
N LEU A 279 -0.27 -3.24 5.57
CA LEU A 279 -0.17 -1.79 5.38
C LEU A 279 -1.53 -1.10 5.57
N ILE A 280 -2.62 -1.68 5.03
CA ILE A 280 -3.99 -1.17 5.21
C ILE A 280 -4.35 -1.18 6.71
N ASP A 281 -4.03 -2.26 7.43
CA ASP A 281 -4.24 -2.35 8.89
C ASP A 281 -3.38 -1.35 9.66
N ALA A 282 -2.11 -1.18 9.28
CA ALA A 282 -1.24 -0.18 9.89
C ALA A 282 -1.74 1.25 9.67
N LEU A 283 -2.43 1.52 8.56
CA LEU A 283 -3.09 2.81 8.31
C LEU A 283 -4.39 2.96 9.11
N ARG A 284 -5.24 1.93 9.19
CA ARG A 284 -6.53 1.99 9.91
C ARG A 284 -6.36 2.41 11.37
N PHE A 285 -5.31 1.90 12.03
CA PHE A 285 -4.99 2.25 13.42
C PHE A 285 -3.96 3.40 13.54
N MET A 286 -3.69 4.13 12.45
CA MET A 286 -2.76 5.26 12.35
C MET A 286 -1.33 4.97 12.88
N HIS A 287 -0.89 3.72 12.74
CA HIS A 287 0.43 3.25 13.12
C HIS A 287 1.47 3.56 12.02
N VAL A 288 1.66 4.85 11.70
CA VAL A 288 2.57 5.31 10.61
C VAL A 288 3.99 4.72 10.74
N LYS A 289 4.51 4.56 11.96
CA LYS A 289 5.79 3.88 12.21
C LYS A 289 5.78 2.38 11.84
N LYS A 290 4.67 1.65 12.08
CA LYS A 290 4.47 0.26 11.62
C LYS A 290 4.41 0.23 10.09
N PHE A 291 3.68 1.16 9.47
CA PHE A 291 3.53 1.28 8.02
C PHE A 291 4.88 1.44 7.29
N LEU A 292 5.68 2.45 7.65
CA LEU A 292 6.98 2.71 7.01
C LEU A 292 8.00 1.57 7.27
N HIS A 293 7.93 0.93 8.44
CA HIS A 293 8.73 -0.26 8.72
C HIS A 293 8.30 -1.49 7.90
N LEU A 294 7.00 -1.68 7.64
CA LEU A 294 6.49 -2.77 6.80
C LEU A 294 7.00 -2.68 5.36
N LEU A 295 6.95 -1.47 4.75
CA LEU A 295 7.56 -1.22 3.44
C LEU A 295 9.04 -1.62 3.41
N THR A 296 9.79 -1.18 4.42
CA THR A 296 11.25 -1.38 4.50
C THR A 296 11.63 -2.85 4.74
N SER A 297 10.89 -3.55 5.59
CA SER A 297 11.19 -4.93 5.99
C SER A 297 10.77 -5.98 4.96
N PHE A 298 9.70 -5.74 4.18
CA PHE A 298 9.14 -6.70 3.23
C PHE A 298 10.20 -7.27 2.28
N HIS A 299 10.87 -6.42 1.50
CA HIS A 299 11.90 -6.84 0.54
C HIS A 299 13.09 -7.55 1.22
N GLY A 300 13.43 -7.15 2.45
CA GLY A 300 14.47 -7.79 3.27
C GLY A 300 14.18 -9.28 3.53
N CYS A 301 12.92 -9.63 3.83
CA CYS A 301 12.50 -10.98 4.19
C CYS A 301 12.35 -11.97 3.02
N LEU A 302 12.40 -11.53 1.76
CA LEU A 302 12.14 -12.38 0.59
C LEU A 302 13.31 -13.33 0.26
N THR A 303 12.99 -14.58 -0.07
CA THR A 303 13.97 -15.60 -0.49
C THR A 303 14.60 -15.28 -1.85
N ALA A 304 15.77 -15.86 -2.15
CA ALA A 304 16.46 -15.65 -3.42
C ALA A 304 15.67 -16.04 -4.69
N PRO A 305 14.77 -17.05 -4.69
CA PRO A 305 13.83 -17.25 -5.80
C PRO A 305 12.82 -16.11 -5.93
N VAL A 306 12.07 -15.80 -4.87
CA VAL A 306 11.01 -14.77 -4.87
C VAL A 306 11.56 -13.38 -5.21
N ARG A 307 12.74 -13.04 -4.68
CA ARG A 307 13.42 -11.77 -4.93
C ARG A 307 13.96 -11.63 -6.36
N ARG A 308 14.16 -12.74 -7.10
CA ARG A 308 14.49 -12.68 -8.54
C ARG A 308 13.28 -12.33 -9.39
N LEU A 309 12.08 -12.82 -9.03
CA LEU A 309 10.85 -12.48 -9.75
C LEU A 309 10.59 -10.97 -9.73
N LEU A 310 10.78 -10.30 -8.58
CA LEU A 310 10.68 -8.84 -8.45
C LEU A 310 11.69 -8.03 -9.28
N LYS A 311 12.64 -8.69 -9.98
CA LYS A 311 13.58 -8.04 -10.91
C LYS A 311 13.26 -8.28 -12.39
N LEU A 312 12.23 -9.07 -12.70
CA LEU A 312 11.73 -9.23 -14.06
C LEU A 312 10.94 -7.99 -14.46
N GLU A 313 10.93 -7.64 -15.74
CA GLU A 313 10.15 -6.49 -16.23
C GLU A 313 8.66 -6.84 -16.41
N SER A 314 8.38 -8.09 -16.76
CA SER A 314 7.02 -8.66 -16.92
C SER A 314 6.15 -8.60 -15.65
N ILE A 315 6.75 -8.57 -14.45
CA ILE A 315 5.97 -8.47 -13.20
C ILE A 315 5.54 -7.04 -12.85
N LEU A 316 6.09 -6.02 -13.52
CA LEU A 316 5.81 -4.61 -13.19
C LEU A 316 4.32 -4.22 -13.35
N PRO A 317 3.57 -4.65 -14.39
CA PRO A 317 2.15 -4.33 -14.49
C PRO A 317 1.33 -5.00 -13.39
N TRP A 318 1.70 -6.21 -12.95
CA TRP A 318 1.09 -6.87 -11.80
C TRP A 318 1.34 -6.07 -10.51
N ILE A 319 2.61 -5.75 -10.21
CA ILE A 319 3.00 -4.91 -9.05
C ILE A 319 2.23 -3.59 -9.05
N LEU A 320 2.15 -2.92 -10.20
CA LEU A 320 1.43 -1.67 -10.36
C LEU A 320 -0.06 -1.84 -10.04
N SER A 321 -0.72 -2.87 -10.57
CA SER A 321 -2.13 -3.14 -10.34
C SER A 321 -2.46 -3.44 -8.87
N VAL A 322 -1.59 -4.21 -8.20
CA VAL A 322 -1.74 -4.58 -6.78
C VAL A 322 -1.52 -3.37 -5.87
N ASP A 323 -0.51 -2.54 -6.16
CA ASP A 323 -0.28 -1.30 -5.40
C ASP A 323 -1.45 -0.31 -5.59
N TRP A 324 -1.98 -0.16 -6.81
CA TRP A 324 -3.20 0.65 -7.04
C TRP A 324 -4.38 0.12 -6.23
N ALA A 325 -4.67 -1.18 -6.28
CA ALA A 325 -5.76 -1.78 -5.51
C ALA A 325 -5.60 -1.52 -4.00
N MET A 326 -4.37 -1.69 -3.48
CA MET A 326 -4.05 -1.43 -2.08
C MET A 326 -4.31 0.03 -1.69
N TYR A 327 -3.84 1.01 -2.47
CA TYR A 327 -4.07 2.42 -2.16
C TYR A 327 -5.53 2.85 -2.39
N LYS A 328 -6.27 2.24 -3.33
CA LYS A 328 -7.72 2.50 -3.49
C LYS A 328 -8.50 2.09 -2.25
N GLU A 329 -8.20 0.93 -1.66
CA GLU A 329 -8.81 0.48 -0.40
C GLU A 329 -8.47 1.42 0.77
N MET A 330 -7.22 1.93 0.82
CA MET A 330 -6.83 2.96 1.79
C MET A 330 -7.61 4.27 1.61
N VAL A 331 -7.86 4.71 0.37
CA VAL A 331 -8.62 5.93 0.06
C VAL A 331 -10.11 5.75 0.42
N ASN A 332 -10.71 4.61 0.08
CA ASN A 332 -12.08 4.27 0.48
C ASN A 332 -12.24 4.39 2.00
N MET A 333 -11.37 3.70 2.75
CA MET A 333 -11.34 3.68 4.22
C MET A 333 -11.23 5.07 4.87
N LEU A 334 -10.46 5.97 4.27
CA LEU A 334 -10.24 7.32 4.81
C LEU A 334 -11.25 8.35 4.31
N SER A 335 -12.01 8.06 3.25
CA SER A 335 -12.90 9.05 2.63
C SER A 335 -14.05 9.60 3.52
N PRO A 336 -14.56 8.93 4.57
CA PRO A 336 -15.52 9.55 5.50
C PRO A 336 -14.93 10.68 6.33
N LEU A 337 -13.61 10.68 6.56
CA LEU A 337 -12.92 11.66 7.40
C LEU A 337 -12.91 13.07 6.79
N ALA A 338 -13.24 13.22 5.50
CA ALA A 338 -13.19 14.50 4.79
C ALA A 338 -14.19 15.54 5.31
N LEU A 339 -15.25 15.12 6.01
CA LEU A 339 -16.29 15.99 6.59
C LEU A 339 -16.39 15.89 8.12
N GLN A 340 -15.46 15.18 8.79
CA GLN A 340 -15.50 14.91 10.23
C GLN A 340 -14.40 15.67 10.97
N GLU A 341 -14.60 15.99 12.26
CA GLU A 341 -13.53 16.50 13.13
C GLU A 341 -12.42 15.45 13.31
N ILE A 342 -11.37 15.48 12.46
CA ILE A 342 -10.25 14.54 12.55
C ILE A 342 -9.41 14.83 13.81
N PRO A 343 -9.22 13.85 14.73
CA PRO A 343 -8.34 14.02 15.89
C PRO A 343 -6.90 14.35 15.47
N LEU A 344 -6.26 15.29 16.17
CA LEU A 344 -4.96 15.86 15.77
C LEU A 344 -3.84 14.80 15.60
N ASN A 345 -3.89 13.69 16.33
CA ASN A 345 -2.97 12.56 16.17
C ASN A 345 -3.18 11.80 14.84
N VAL A 346 -4.42 11.69 14.36
CA VAL A 346 -4.78 11.11 13.06
C VAL A 346 -4.35 12.06 11.95
N LEU A 347 -4.70 13.35 12.07
CA LEU A 347 -4.36 14.40 11.12
C LEU A 347 -2.84 14.51 10.88
N ASN A 348 -2.05 14.58 11.97
CA ASN A 348 -0.59 14.58 11.89
C ASN A 348 -0.03 13.26 11.33
N GLY A 349 -0.70 12.12 11.57
CA GLY A 349 -0.34 10.83 10.97
C GLY A 349 -0.51 10.83 9.45
N LEU A 350 -1.63 11.35 8.94
CA LEU A 350 -1.91 11.49 7.51
C LEU A 350 -0.95 12.45 6.82
N LYS A 351 -0.70 13.63 7.41
CA LYS A 351 0.29 14.61 6.90
C LYS A 351 1.70 14.01 6.85
N SER A 352 2.11 13.31 7.89
CA SER A 352 3.40 12.60 7.94
C SER A 352 3.50 11.52 6.86
N LEU A 353 2.44 10.72 6.66
CA LEU A 353 2.45 9.68 5.63
C LEU A 353 2.51 10.26 4.21
N SER A 354 1.75 11.32 3.92
CA SER A 354 1.84 12.08 2.67
C SER A 354 3.27 12.53 2.39
N GLN A 355 3.89 13.25 3.34
CA GLN A 355 5.21 13.83 3.17
C GLN A 355 6.32 12.78 2.95
N TYR A 356 6.31 11.69 3.74
CA TYR A 356 7.43 10.77 3.79
C TYR A 356 7.29 9.52 2.89
N LEU A 357 6.09 9.12 2.47
CA LEU A 357 5.88 7.88 1.70
C LEU A 357 6.70 7.83 0.39
N PRO A 358 6.67 8.84 -0.50
CA PRO A 358 7.45 8.77 -1.75
C PRO A 358 8.97 8.78 -1.51
N GLY A 359 9.42 9.46 -0.45
CA GLY A 359 10.83 9.43 -0.03
C GLY A 359 11.25 8.07 0.51
N GLN A 360 10.42 7.45 1.36
CA GLN A 360 10.70 6.14 1.93
C GLN A 360 10.77 5.06 0.84
N ILE A 361 9.91 5.10 -0.19
CA ILE A 361 9.95 4.17 -1.32
C ILE A 361 11.28 4.28 -2.08
N LYS A 362 11.74 5.50 -2.40
CA LYS A 362 13.06 5.70 -3.05
C LYS A 362 14.19 5.11 -2.21
N THR A 363 14.21 5.38 -0.90
CA THR A 363 15.25 4.90 0.02
C THR A 363 15.21 3.37 0.20
N THR A 364 14.03 2.78 0.38
CA THR A 364 13.85 1.32 0.55
C THR A 364 14.27 0.53 -0.69
N PHE A 365 13.96 1.04 -1.89
CA PHE A 365 14.17 0.33 -3.15
C PHE A 365 15.39 0.82 -3.96
N ALA A 366 16.28 1.62 -3.39
CA ALA A 366 17.48 2.15 -4.06
C ALA A 366 18.43 1.10 -4.68
N ASN A 367 18.31 -0.18 -4.29
CA ASN A 367 19.05 -1.32 -4.85
C ASN A 367 18.27 -2.12 -5.93
N MET A 368 17.15 -1.58 -6.40
CA MET A 368 16.33 -2.13 -7.49
C MET A 368 16.49 -1.28 -8.77
N PRO A 369 16.16 -1.82 -9.96
CA PRO A 369 16.20 -1.04 -11.20
C PRO A 369 15.27 0.18 -11.14
N GLN A 370 15.66 1.27 -11.81
CA GLN A 370 14.91 2.54 -11.75
C GLN A 370 13.43 2.38 -12.17
N TYR A 371 13.16 1.58 -13.22
CA TYR A 371 11.79 1.28 -13.65
C TYR A 371 10.91 0.65 -12.55
N PHE A 372 11.49 -0.12 -11.62
CA PHE A 372 10.77 -0.72 -10.49
C PHE A 372 10.43 0.36 -9.45
N ILE A 373 11.38 1.26 -9.20
CA ILE A 373 11.18 2.40 -8.28
C ILE A 373 10.09 3.33 -8.84
N ASP A 374 10.11 3.62 -10.13
CA ASP A 374 9.10 4.49 -10.77
C ASP A 374 7.72 3.83 -10.83
N THR A 375 7.66 2.52 -11.09
CA THR A 375 6.43 1.71 -10.99
C THR A 375 5.84 1.78 -9.58
N LYS A 376 6.68 1.68 -8.54
CA LYS A 376 6.28 1.83 -7.13
C LYS A 376 5.88 3.26 -6.75
N LEU A 377 6.52 4.27 -7.33
CA LEU A 377 6.27 5.67 -7.01
C LEU A 377 4.96 6.18 -7.61
N LYS A 378 4.59 5.78 -8.83
CA LYS A 378 3.40 6.28 -9.54
C LYS A 378 2.11 6.22 -8.70
N PRO A 379 1.69 5.07 -8.13
CA PRO A 379 0.49 5.02 -7.29
C PRO A 379 0.70 5.66 -5.91
N ALA A 380 1.90 5.55 -5.33
CA ALA A 380 2.20 6.07 -4.00
C ALA A 380 2.26 7.61 -3.95
N GLN A 381 2.71 8.27 -5.02
CA GLN A 381 2.67 9.73 -5.17
C GLN A 381 1.23 10.24 -5.35
N ALA A 382 0.43 9.54 -6.15
CA ALA A 382 -0.99 9.85 -6.31
C ALA A 382 -1.74 9.74 -4.98
N PHE A 383 -1.47 8.67 -4.22
CA PHE A 383 -2.03 8.46 -2.89
C PHE A 383 -1.58 9.54 -1.90
N ALA A 384 -0.28 9.87 -1.85
CA ALA A 384 0.25 10.94 -1.00
C ALA A 384 -0.39 12.30 -1.33
N SER A 385 -0.55 12.64 -2.60
CA SER A 385 -1.23 13.88 -3.04
C SER A 385 -2.68 13.92 -2.56
N LEU A 386 -3.40 12.81 -2.67
CA LEU A 386 -4.80 12.73 -2.22
C LEU A 386 -4.92 12.73 -0.69
N LEU A 387 -3.93 12.23 0.05
CA LEU A 387 -3.83 12.39 1.51
C LEU A 387 -3.57 13.84 1.92
N ASP A 388 -2.63 14.54 1.25
CA ASP A 388 -2.35 15.96 1.53
C ASP A 388 -3.65 16.78 1.40
N ARG A 389 -4.33 16.63 0.27
CA ARG A 389 -5.62 17.29 0.02
C ARG A 389 -6.71 16.85 0.98
N LEU A 390 -6.84 15.56 1.34
CA LEU A 390 -7.80 15.11 2.36
C LEU A 390 -7.61 15.89 3.68
N THR A 391 -6.36 16.07 4.12
CA THR A 391 -6.10 16.82 5.36
C THR A 391 -6.49 18.30 5.23
N ARG A 392 -6.17 18.97 4.11
CA ARG A 392 -6.60 20.34 3.83
C ARG A 392 -8.12 20.48 3.86
N VAL A 393 -8.83 19.57 3.17
CA VAL A 393 -10.30 19.54 3.13
C VAL A 393 -10.89 19.44 4.54
N SER A 394 -10.39 18.52 5.37
CA SER A 394 -10.89 18.36 6.74
C SER A 394 -10.63 19.57 7.63
N GLU A 395 -9.45 20.20 7.54
CA GLU A 395 -9.13 21.41 8.30
C GLU A 395 -9.95 22.61 7.84
N LEU A 396 -10.24 22.72 6.55
CA LEU A 396 -11.07 23.79 5.99
C LEU A 396 -12.56 23.57 6.28
N ALA A 397 -13.04 22.32 6.29
CA ALA A 397 -14.42 21.98 6.65
C ALA A 397 -14.75 22.42 8.09
N VAL A 398 -13.87 22.14 9.04
CA VAL A 398 -14.03 22.56 10.46
C VAL A 398 -14.03 24.08 10.64
N ASN A 399 -13.42 24.84 9.72
CA ASN A 399 -13.42 26.30 9.75
C ASN A 399 -14.61 26.91 9.01
N ALA A 400 -15.01 26.35 7.86
CA ALA A 400 -16.21 26.74 7.13
C ALA A 400 -17.48 26.44 7.94
N GLY A 401 -17.55 25.28 8.60
CA GLY A 401 -18.70 24.85 9.40
C GLY A 401 -19.08 25.82 10.50
N LYS A 402 -18.10 26.40 11.20
CA LYS A 402 -18.34 27.39 12.27
C LYS A 402 -18.98 28.67 11.75
N LEU A 403 -18.66 29.08 10.53
CA LEU A 403 -19.25 30.23 9.86
C LEU A 403 -20.64 29.90 9.29
N LEU A 404 -20.81 28.70 8.71
CA LEU A 404 -22.11 28.23 8.20
C LEU A 404 -23.10 27.88 9.32
N ALA A 405 -22.62 27.55 10.53
CA ALA A 405 -23.44 27.38 11.73
C ALA A 405 -23.91 28.73 12.31
N ASN A 406 -23.05 29.76 12.29
CA ASN A 406 -23.30 31.06 12.91
C ASN A 406 -24.28 31.93 12.07
N PRO A 407 -25.52 32.21 12.56
CA PRO A 407 -26.52 32.91 11.74
C PRO A 407 -26.11 34.32 11.27
N PRO A 408 -25.47 35.19 12.08
CA PRO A 408 -25.00 36.50 11.61
C PRO A 408 -24.00 36.44 10.45
N ASP A 409 -23.13 35.42 10.40
CA ASP A 409 -22.20 35.24 9.27
C ASP A 409 -22.95 34.79 8.02
N ARG A 410 -23.91 33.86 8.14
CA ARG A 410 -24.82 33.48 7.03
C ARG A 410 -25.60 34.68 6.51
N ASP A 411 -26.19 35.48 7.39
CA ASP A 411 -27.00 36.65 7.03
C ASP A 411 -26.15 37.69 6.29
N LEU A 412 -24.94 37.97 6.77
CA LEU A 412 -24.00 38.86 6.06
C LEU A 412 -23.61 38.29 4.70
N MET A 413 -23.21 37.02 4.62
CA MET A 413 -22.87 36.34 3.36
C MET A 413 -24.01 36.39 2.34
N LYS A 414 -25.25 36.12 2.79
CA LYS A 414 -26.47 36.07 1.97
C LYS A 414 -26.88 37.45 1.47
N ASN A 415 -26.89 38.45 2.37
CA ASN A 415 -27.22 39.83 2.00
C ASN A 415 -26.18 40.43 1.05
N ASP A 416 -24.88 40.18 1.27
CA ASP A 416 -23.82 40.61 0.34
C ASP A 416 -23.96 39.95 -1.03
N TRP A 417 -24.27 38.65 -1.08
CA TRP A 417 -24.47 37.92 -2.34
C TRP A 417 -25.62 38.52 -3.15
N ILE A 418 -26.82 38.61 -2.56
CA ILE A 418 -28.02 39.18 -3.20
C ILE A 418 -27.81 40.64 -3.65
N LYS A 419 -27.02 41.41 -2.91
CA LYS A 419 -26.85 42.85 -3.13
C LYS A 419 -25.77 43.21 -4.16
N PHE A 420 -24.72 42.39 -4.29
CA PHE A 420 -23.51 42.77 -5.02
C PHE A 420 -23.13 41.85 -6.19
N VAL A 421 -23.66 40.63 -6.29
CA VAL A 421 -23.27 39.66 -7.33
C VAL A 421 -24.19 39.79 -8.54
N ASP A 422 -23.67 40.25 -9.69
CA ASP A 422 -24.42 40.24 -10.95
C ASP A 422 -24.17 38.93 -11.70
N SER A 423 -25.00 37.92 -11.40
CA SER A 423 -24.99 36.61 -12.05
C SER A 423 -25.00 36.69 -13.57
N LYS A 424 -25.68 37.69 -14.16
CA LYS A 424 -25.72 37.86 -15.62
C LYS A 424 -24.36 38.33 -16.13
N MET A 425 -23.82 39.41 -15.56
CA MET A 425 -22.53 39.97 -15.97
C MET A 425 -21.37 38.99 -15.72
N ILE A 426 -21.43 38.19 -14.66
CA ILE A 426 -20.44 37.13 -14.39
C ILE A 426 -20.51 36.03 -15.46
N ILE A 427 -21.70 35.53 -15.79
CA ILE A 427 -21.87 34.47 -16.80
C ILE A 427 -21.43 34.94 -18.19
N GLU A 428 -21.76 36.18 -18.59
CA GLU A 428 -21.35 36.77 -19.87
C GLU A 428 -19.84 37.00 -19.99
N ARG A 429 -19.08 36.97 -18.88
CA ARG A 429 -17.63 37.24 -18.85
C ARG A 429 -16.78 35.99 -18.63
N GLU A 430 -17.15 35.16 -17.65
CA GLU A 430 -16.31 34.06 -17.18
C GLU A 430 -16.63 32.72 -17.87
N VAL A 431 -17.76 32.61 -18.61
CA VAL A 431 -18.23 31.33 -19.22
C VAL A 431 -18.51 31.47 -20.71
N ALA A 432 -17.99 30.53 -21.51
CA ALA A 432 -18.05 30.58 -22.98
C ALA A 432 -19.46 30.33 -23.58
N CYS A 433 -20.43 29.93 -22.76
CA CYS A 433 -21.84 29.82 -23.13
C CYS A 433 -22.71 30.18 -21.92
N GLY A 434 -23.70 31.05 -22.12
CA GLY A 434 -24.66 31.43 -21.08
C GLY A 434 -25.62 30.28 -20.77
N ASP A 435 -25.37 29.55 -19.68
CA ASP A 435 -26.24 28.46 -19.21
C ASP A 435 -27.25 28.98 -18.17
N GLU A 436 -28.55 28.86 -18.46
CA GLU A 436 -29.64 29.22 -17.55
C GLU A 436 -29.55 28.45 -16.22
N LYS A 437 -28.99 27.23 -16.22
CA LYS A 437 -28.74 26.46 -14.99
C LYS A 437 -27.71 27.15 -14.09
N LEU A 438 -26.63 27.68 -14.68
CA LEU A 438 -25.62 28.40 -13.92
C LEU A 438 -26.20 29.68 -13.35
N ARG A 439 -27.09 30.35 -14.10
CA ARG A 439 -27.81 31.50 -13.58
C ARG A 439 -28.65 31.14 -12.36
N LYS A 440 -29.43 30.05 -12.41
CA LYS A 440 -30.21 29.56 -11.26
C LYS A 440 -29.34 29.15 -10.07
N ILE A 441 -28.14 28.61 -10.32
CA ILE A 441 -27.19 28.31 -9.24
C ILE A 441 -26.75 29.59 -8.50
N LEU A 442 -26.54 30.70 -9.21
CA LEU A 442 -26.10 31.96 -8.61
C LEU A 442 -27.26 32.80 -8.03
N ASP A 443 -28.42 32.83 -8.71
CA ASP A 443 -29.61 33.60 -8.32
C ASP A 443 -30.46 32.88 -7.23
N GLU A 444 -30.52 31.54 -7.25
CA GLU A 444 -31.42 30.70 -6.45
C GLU A 444 -30.63 29.77 -5.49
N ASP A 445 -29.93 28.74 -6.01
CA ASP A 445 -29.38 27.66 -5.15
C ASP A 445 -28.43 28.17 -4.06
N VAL A 446 -27.53 29.12 -4.35
CA VAL A 446 -26.59 29.69 -3.36
C VAL A 446 -27.31 30.47 -2.24
N VAL A 447 -28.42 31.11 -2.56
CA VAL A 447 -29.22 31.87 -1.58
C VAL A 447 -30.02 30.92 -0.69
N GLU A 448 -30.53 29.81 -1.24
CA GLU A 448 -31.21 28.75 -0.49
C GLU A 448 -30.24 28.01 0.44
N LEU A 449 -29.02 27.68 -0.01
CA LEU A 449 -27.98 27.02 0.79
C LEU A 449 -27.54 27.80 2.04
N LEU A 450 -27.76 29.12 2.06
CA LEU A 450 -27.54 29.99 3.24
C LEU A 450 -28.81 30.15 4.10
N ALA A 451 -29.99 29.74 3.61
CA ALA A 451 -31.28 29.88 4.29
C ALA A 451 -31.80 28.58 4.95
N LEU A 452 -31.36 27.41 4.49
CA LEU A 452 -31.90 26.09 4.89
C LEU A 452 -31.80 25.75 6.39
N SER A 453 -31.00 26.50 7.17
CA SER A 453 -30.80 26.26 8.61
C SER A 453 -31.86 26.91 9.52
N ASP A 454 -32.75 27.77 8.98
CA ASP A 454 -33.70 28.55 9.78
C ASP A 454 -35.04 27.81 10.05
N VAL A 455 -35.12 26.52 9.72
CA VAL A 455 -36.30 25.68 9.99
C VAL A 455 -36.26 25.19 11.45
N PRO A 456 -37.16 25.64 12.35
CA PRO A 456 -37.22 25.10 13.70
C PRO A 456 -37.64 23.63 13.66
N LYS A 457 -36.87 22.75 14.30
CA LYS A 457 -37.20 21.32 14.48
C LYS A 457 -38.47 21.17 15.34
N SER A 458 -39.63 21.25 14.70
CA SER A 458 -40.92 21.22 15.38
C SER A 458 -41.28 19.81 15.83
N GLY A 459 -41.20 19.55 17.14
CA GLY A 459 -41.84 18.39 17.77
C GLY A 459 -40.95 17.28 18.33
N SER A 460 -40.16 17.58 19.37
CA SER A 460 -40.06 16.66 20.52
C SER A 460 -39.70 17.41 21.80
N ASN A 461 -40.61 17.46 22.77
CA ASN A 461 -40.35 17.99 24.11
C ASN A 461 -39.94 16.84 25.05
N THR A 462 -38.67 16.46 25.00
CA THR A 462 -38.04 15.62 26.05
C THR A 462 -36.72 16.25 26.48
N ILE A 463 -36.49 16.26 27.80
CA ILE A 463 -35.36 16.94 28.42
C ILE A 463 -34.12 16.07 28.29
N ASP A 464 -33.11 16.54 27.56
CA ASP A 464 -31.71 16.28 27.94
C ASP A 464 -30.80 17.43 27.51
N ARG A 465 -29.71 17.67 28.26
CA ARG A 465 -29.01 18.97 28.25
C ARG A 465 -27.59 18.95 27.64
N ASN A 466 -27.31 17.96 26.79
CA ASN A 466 -25.97 17.70 26.23
C ASN A 466 -25.89 17.71 24.68
N GLU A 467 -26.99 17.83 23.93
CA GLU A 467 -27.01 17.72 22.46
C GLU A 467 -26.51 18.97 21.69
N GLN A 468 -25.69 19.81 22.30
CA GLN A 468 -25.22 21.07 21.70
C GLN A 468 -23.98 20.90 20.80
N LYS A 469 -23.82 19.71 20.21
CA LYS A 469 -22.72 19.38 19.28
C LYS A 469 -23.18 18.93 17.89
N ASP A 470 -24.41 18.44 17.75
CA ASP A 470 -24.92 17.85 16.49
C ASP A 470 -25.45 18.90 15.48
N SER A 471 -25.52 20.18 15.88
CA SER A 471 -25.96 21.27 14.99
C SER A 471 -24.89 21.70 13.98
N ASP A 472 -23.63 21.78 14.39
CA ASP A 472 -22.54 22.34 13.55
C ASP A 472 -22.21 21.44 12.35
N ASP A 473 -22.16 20.12 12.56
CA ASP A 473 -21.82 19.15 11.52
C ASP A 473 -22.90 19.10 10.41
N THR A 474 -24.16 19.40 10.72
CA THR A 474 -25.30 19.25 9.80
C THR A 474 -25.17 20.17 8.57
N ASN A 475 -24.80 21.44 8.75
CA ASN A 475 -24.74 22.41 7.64
C ASN A 475 -23.60 22.10 6.66
N ASN A 476 -22.45 21.65 7.17
CA ASN A 476 -21.31 21.21 6.36
C ASN A 476 -21.68 20.02 5.46
N VAL A 477 -22.39 19.02 5.99
CA VAL A 477 -22.79 17.84 5.23
C VAL A 477 -23.75 18.21 4.10
N GLN A 478 -24.75 19.07 4.37
CA GLN A 478 -25.70 19.54 3.34
C GLN A 478 -24.98 20.27 2.17
N TRP A 479 -24.07 21.19 2.48
CA TRP A 479 -23.26 21.88 1.47
C TRP A 479 -22.40 20.87 0.69
N ALA A 480 -21.75 19.93 1.37
CA ALA A 480 -20.89 18.92 0.74
C ALA A 480 -21.66 17.96 -0.19
N GLU A 481 -22.88 17.56 0.18
CA GLU A 481 -23.80 16.76 -0.64
C GLU A 481 -24.25 17.54 -1.89
N TYR A 482 -24.73 18.77 -1.73
CA TYR A 482 -25.11 19.64 -2.85
C TYR A 482 -23.94 19.81 -3.84
N LEU A 483 -22.75 20.16 -3.32
CA LEU A 483 -21.55 20.37 -4.12
C LEU A 483 -21.13 19.10 -4.86
N SER A 484 -21.28 17.92 -4.24
CA SER A 484 -20.98 16.63 -4.87
C SER A 484 -21.97 16.28 -5.99
N ALA A 485 -23.24 16.69 -5.87
CA ALA A 485 -24.27 16.50 -6.90
C ALA A 485 -24.16 17.50 -8.06
N LEU A 486 -23.61 18.70 -7.81
CA LEU A 486 -23.56 19.82 -8.77
C LEU A 486 -22.97 19.46 -10.15
N PRO A 487 -21.88 18.69 -10.30
CA PRO A 487 -21.34 18.31 -11.60
C PRO A 487 -22.31 17.48 -12.46
N ALA A 488 -23.23 16.73 -11.86
CA ALA A 488 -24.22 15.93 -12.58
C ALA A 488 -25.23 16.80 -13.35
N ARG A 489 -25.39 18.09 -12.98
CA ARG A 489 -26.17 19.06 -13.76
C ARG A 489 -25.51 19.42 -15.12
N PHE A 490 -24.22 19.13 -15.28
CA PHE A 490 -23.38 19.52 -16.43
C PHE A 490 -22.64 18.33 -17.10
N PRO A 491 -23.33 17.25 -17.51
CA PRO A 491 -22.71 15.97 -17.92
C PRO A 491 -21.86 16.02 -19.21
N LYS A 492 -21.81 17.16 -19.91
CA LYS A 492 -20.95 17.38 -21.09
C LYS A 492 -19.62 18.04 -20.75
N VAL A 493 -19.42 18.47 -19.51
CA VAL A 493 -18.23 19.20 -19.05
C VAL A 493 -17.30 18.23 -18.31
N SER A 494 -16.02 18.14 -18.72
CA SER A 494 -15.05 17.31 -18.00
C SER A 494 -14.73 17.93 -16.62
N ALA A 495 -14.43 17.10 -15.62
CA ALA A 495 -14.25 17.60 -14.24
C ALA A 495 -13.18 18.69 -14.14
N ARG A 496 -12.11 18.61 -14.96
CA ARG A 496 -11.07 19.65 -15.04
C ARG A 496 -11.61 21.00 -15.54
N VAL A 497 -12.49 21.00 -16.54
CA VAL A 497 -13.11 22.22 -17.08
C VAL A 497 -14.18 22.75 -16.13
N PHE A 498 -14.94 21.85 -15.49
CA PHE A 498 -15.92 22.21 -14.47
C PHE A 498 -15.25 22.95 -13.29
N LEU A 499 -14.14 22.43 -12.75
CA LEU A 499 -13.39 23.07 -11.66
C LEU A 499 -12.85 24.46 -12.06
N LEU A 500 -12.40 24.63 -13.31
CA LEU A 500 -11.92 25.92 -13.81
C LEU A 500 -13.04 26.96 -13.87
N TYR A 501 -14.21 26.60 -14.43
CA TYR A 501 -15.36 27.52 -14.47
C TYR A 501 -15.94 27.80 -13.08
N MET A 502 -16.03 26.80 -12.21
CA MET A 502 -16.47 26.98 -10.81
C MET A 502 -15.57 27.99 -10.09
N ASN A 503 -14.25 27.82 -10.15
CA ASN A 503 -13.30 28.74 -9.51
C ASN A 503 -13.33 30.14 -10.14
N ALA A 504 -13.50 30.26 -11.46
CA ALA A 504 -13.61 31.56 -12.15
C ALA A 504 -14.88 32.33 -11.72
N VAL A 505 -16.05 31.69 -11.81
CA VAL A 505 -17.35 32.27 -11.42
C VAL A 505 -17.37 32.65 -9.94
N PHE A 506 -16.89 31.77 -9.05
CA PHE A 506 -16.83 32.06 -7.62
C PHE A 506 -15.81 33.17 -7.31
N THR A 507 -14.69 33.25 -8.05
CA THR A 507 -13.75 34.39 -7.97
C THR A 507 -14.42 35.70 -8.39
N ALA A 508 -15.24 35.69 -9.43
CA ALA A 508 -15.92 36.90 -9.90
C ALA A 508 -16.95 37.40 -8.88
N GLY A 509 -17.81 36.53 -8.34
CA GLY A 509 -18.77 36.90 -7.29
C GLY A 509 -18.09 37.48 -6.04
N LEU A 510 -17.02 36.84 -5.54
CA LEU A 510 -16.27 37.38 -4.39
C LEU A 510 -15.52 38.68 -4.71
N ARG A 511 -15.12 38.91 -5.97
CA ARG A 511 -14.52 40.17 -6.43
C ARG A 511 -15.55 41.31 -6.39
N GLU A 512 -16.79 41.05 -6.77
CA GLU A 512 -17.87 42.05 -6.73
C GLU A 512 -18.29 42.38 -5.29
N ILE A 513 -18.39 41.37 -4.41
CA ILE A 513 -18.60 41.60 -2.96
C ILE A 513 -17.45 42.43 -2.36
N PHE A 514 -16.19 42.12 -2.68
CA PHE A 514 -15.04 42.88 -2.20
C PHE A 514 -15.02 44.33 -2.68
N LEU A 515 -15.22 44.57 -3.99
CA LEU A 515 -15.17 45.91 -4.58
C LEU A 515 -16.28 46.84 -4.07
N ASN A 516 -17.41 46.28 -3.63
CA ASN A 516 -18.51 47.03 -3.04
C ASN A 516 -18.48 47.09 -1.50
N GLY A 517 -17.45 46.51 -0.85
CA GLY A 517 -17.24 46.60 0.59
C GLY A 517 -18.17 45.71 1.44
N GLY A 518 -18.55 44.53 0.94
CA GLY A 518 -19.38 43.57 1.68
C GLY A 518 -18.72 43.04 2.96
N GLY A 519 -19.48 43.03 4.06
CA GLY A 519 -18.99 42.65 5.39
C GLY A 519 -18.76 41.14 5.56
N GLY A 520 -19.51 40.31 4.82
CA GLY A 520 -19.38 38.86 4.80
C GLY A 520 -18.23 38.33 3.95
N PHE A 521 -17.46 39.20 3.27
CA PHE A 521 -16.33 38.80 2.41
C PHE A 521 -15.32 37.88 3.12
N GLY A 522 -15.03 38.14 4.41
CA GLY A 522 -14.11 37.31 5.20
C GLY A 522 -14.61 35.87 5.39
N ALA A 523 -15.89 35.70 5.70
CA ALA A 523 -16.51 34.38 5.85
C ALA A 523 -16.61 33.66 4.49
N TRP A 524 -17.02 34.38 3.45
CA TRP A 524 -17.04 33.90 2.07
C TRP A 524 -15.69 33.37 1.57
N MET A 525 -14.58 34.02 1.92
CA MET A 525 -13.24 33.57 1.56
C MET A 525 -12.85 32.24 2.24
N VAL A 526 -13.26 32.00 3.49
CA VAL A 526 -13.02 30.72 4.18
C VAL A 526 -13.87 29.60 3.58
N VAL A 527 -15.16 29.87 3.37
CA VAL A 527 -16.09 28.91 2.72
C VAL A 527 -15.61 28.58 1.31
N ARG A 528 -15.16 29.56 0.52
CA ARG A 528 -14.56 29.32 -0.80
C ARG A 528 -13.35 28.39 -0.72
N CYS A 529 -12.40 28.65 0.17
CA CYS A 529 -11.21 27.79 0.31
C CYS A 529 -11.59 26.33 0.59
N TRP A 530 -12.61 26.10 1.41
CA TRP A 530 -13.16 24.76 1.63
C TRP A 530 -13.79 24.17 0.36
N VAL A 531 -14.64 24.92 -0.35
CA VAL A 531 -15.30 24.46 -1.60
C VAL A 531 -14.29 24.13 -2.70
N ASP A 532 -13.27 24.97 -2.89
CA ASP A 532 -12.20 24.77 -3.87
C ASP A 532 -11.45 23.44 -3.61
N GLU A 533 -11.08 23.15 -2.36
CA GLU A 533 -10.40 21.89 -2.01
C GLU A 533 -11.37 20.68 -1.96
N TRP A 534 -12.62 20.85 -1.51
CA TRP A 534 -13.64 19.77 -1.49
C TRP A 534 -13.97 19.28 -2.91
N MET A 535 -14.17 20.21 -3.84
CA MET A 535 -14.44 19.86 -5.23
C MET A 535 -13.20 19.32 -5.93
N GLY A 536 -12.01 19.87 -5.67
CA GLY A 536 -10.74 19.30 -6.12
C GLY A 536 -10.54 17.87 -5.62
N TRP A 537 -10.89 17.59 -4.36
CA TRP A 537 -10.71 16.27 -3.74
C TRP A 537 -11.70 15.25 -4.27
N ASN A 538 -12.96 15.62 -4.49
CA ASN A 538 -13.93 14.71 -5.11
C ASN A 538 -13.57 14.37 -6.56
N ALA A 539 -13.03 15.33 -7.32
CA ALA A 539 -12.55 15.10 -8.67
C ALA A 539 -11.27 14.24 -8.74
N GLU A 540 -10.35 14.38 -7.78
CA GLU A 540 -9.15 13.55 -7.69
C GLU A 540 -9.47 12.15 -7.14
N ARG A 541 -10.35 12.04 -6.12
CA ARG A 541 -10.83 10.75 -5.58
C ARG A 541 -11.55 9.93 -6.64
N GLY A 542 -12.51 10.52 -7.36
CA GLY A 542 -13.25 9.81 -8.41
C GLY A 542 -12.43 9.52 -9.68
N GLY A 543 -11.28 10.18 -9.85
CA GLY A 543 -10.26 9.79 -10.84
C GLY A 543 -9.27 8.73 -10.34
N PHE A 544 -9.06 8.64 -9.03
CA PHE A 544 -8.16 7.69 -8.38
C PHE A 544 -8.77 6.29 -8.23
N LEU A 545 -10.08 6.23 -7.93
CA LEU A 545 -10.86 4.99 -7.76
C LEU A 545 -11.22 4.30 -9.09
#